data_AF-A0A8S2K8E8-F1
#
_entry.id   AF-A0A8S2K8E8-F1
#
_cell.length_a   1.000
_cell.length_b   1.000
_cell.length_c   1.000
_cell.angle_alpha   90.00
_cell.angle_beta   90.00
_cell.angle_gamma   90.00
#
_symmetry.space_group_name_H-M   'P 1'
#
loop_
_entity.id
_entity.type
_entity.pdbx_description
1 polymer ?
#
loop_
_entity_poly.entity_id
_entity_poly.type
_entity_poly.pdbx_seq_one_letter_code
_entity_poly.pdbx_strand_id
1 'polypeptide(L)'
;MATNIIPQSQPLTSDQVQNNAGGFTWTVDDLQRLRRFLCLGSEGGTYYQGEKELGIENAAAMLRLIQDGRGVEVVDTIKTYSLEGRTSKQNTIMFALALCAKSTDLPTKQAAYNALPEICRIPTHLFM
;
A
#
# COMPACT_ATOMS: atom_id res chain seq x y z
N MET A 1 25.89 -17.72 -31.57
CA MET A 1 25.84 -16.31 -31.14
C MET A 1 25.65 -16.32 -29.63
N ALA A 2 26.60 -15.78 -28.85
CA ALA A 2 26.43 -15.67 -27.40
C ALA A 2 25.42 -14.55 -27.13
N THR A 3 24.29 -14.87 -26.51
CA THR A 3 23.41 -13.85 -25.94
C THR A 3 24.20 -13.13 -24.86
N ASN A 4 24.31 -11.81 -24.98
CA ASN A 4 24.96 -10.98 -23.97
C ASN A 4 24.00 -10.90 -22.77
N ILE A 5 24.02 -11.93 -21.92
CA ILE A 5 23.10 -12.05 -20.78
C ILE A 5 23.64 -11.18 -19.65
N ILE A 6 22.92 -10.10 -19.33
CA ILE A 6 23.20 -9.28 -18.15
C ILE A 6 22.70 -10.06 -16.92
N PRO A 7 23.56 -10.39 -15.94
CA PRO A 7 23.14 -11.10 -14.74
C PRO A 7 22.27 -10.20 -13.85
N GLN A 8 21.34 -10.77 -13.07
CA GLN A 8 20.45 -10.00 -12.17
C GLN A 8 21.20 -9.22 -11.08
N SER A 9 22.47 -9.55 -10.80
CA SER A 9 23.34 -8.78 -9.91
C SER A 9 23.86 -7.47 -10.51
N GLN A 10 23.50 -7.17 -11.76
CA GLN A 10 23.78 -5.91 -12.44
C GLN A 10 22.47 -5.29 -12.96
N PRO A 11 22.33 -3.96 -12.92
CA PRO A 11 21.16 -3.29 -13.48
C PRO A 11 21.13 -3.43 -15.01
N LEU A 12 19.96 -3.77 -15.55
CA LEU A 12 19.66 -3.74 -16.97
C LEU A 12 19.51 -2.29 -17.48
N THR A 13 18.95 -1.42 -16.65
CA THR A 13 18.69 0.00 -16.91
C THR A 13 18.92 0.84 -15.65
N SER A 14 19.15 2.15 -15.80
CA SER A 14 19.50 3.04 -14.68
C SER A 14 18.37 3.31 -13.68
N ASP A 15 17.14 2.97 -14.00
CA ASP A 15 15.92 3.16 -13.19
C ASP A 15 15.61 1.94 -12.29
N GLN A 16 16.45 0.91 -12.31
CA GLN A 16 16.32 -0.24 -11.41
C GLN A 16 16.93 0.05 -10.04
N VAL A 17 16.30 -0.53 -9.02
CA VAL A 17 16.75 -0.53 -7.62
C VAL A 17 17.18 -1.93 -7.20
N GLN A 18 18.15 -2.01 -6.29
CA GLN A 18 18.58 -3.27 -5.71
C GLN A 18 17.53 -3.77 -4.71
N ASN A 19 17.11 -5.03 -4.82
CA ASN A 19 16.20 -5.69 -3.89
C ASN A 19 16.96 -6.33 -2.71
N ASN A 20 16.23 -6.86 -1.73
CA ASN A 20 16.81 -7.42 -0.50
C ASN A 20 17.67 -8.69 -0.71
N ALA A 21 17.57 -9.34 -1.88
CA ALA A 21 18.42 -10.48 -2.26
C ALA A 21 19.67 -10.04 -3.06
N GLY A 22 19.85 -8.74 -3.28
CA GLY A 22 21.01 -8.17 -3.97
C GLY A 22 20.87 -8.07 -5.50
N GLY A 23 19.73 -8.49 -6.07
CA GLY A 23 19.45 -8.36 -7.51
C GLY A 23 18.74 -7.05 -7.86
N PHE A 24 18.76 -6.64 -9.13
CA PHE A 24 18.16 -5.38 -9.58
C PHE A 24 16.75 -5.59 -10.17
N THR A 25 15.81 -4.76 -9.73
CA THR A 25 14.38 -4.81 -10.11
C THR A 25 13.79 -3.40 -10.19
N TRP A 26 12.57 -3.23 -10.70
CA TRP A 26 11.88 -1.94 -10.66
C TRP A 26 11.05 -1.78 -9.39
N THR A 27 11.02 -0.55 -8.86
CA THR A 27 10.09 -0.19 -7.80
C THR A 27 8.67 -0.30 -8.32
N VAL A 28 7.81 -0.98 -7.55
CA VAL A 28 6.38 -1.03 -7.85
C VAL A 28 5.75 0.34 -7.62
N ASP A 29 4.84 0.74 -8.52
CA ASP A 29 4.02 1.95 -8.35
C ASP A 29 3.30 1.94 -6.99
N ASP A 30 3.16 3.12 -6.36
CA ASP A 30 2.63 3.23 -5.00
C ASP A 30 1.17 2.80 -4.90
N LEU A 31 0.35 2.99 -5.95
CA LEU A 31 -1.04 2.52 -5.94
C LEU A 31 -1.08 0.98 -6.04
N GLN A 32 -0.22 0.39 -6.85
CA GLN A 32 -0.04 -1.07 -6.87
C GLN A 32 0.47 -1.59 -5.53
N ARG A 33 1.35 -0.85 -4.85
CA ARG A 33 1.82 -1.18 -3.51
C ARG A 33 0.69 -1.12 -2.47
N LEU A 34 -0.17 -0.10 -2.52
CA LEU A 34 -1.38 -0.01 -1.70
C LEU A 34 -2.25 -1.26 -1.90
N ARG A 35 -2.52 -1.66 -3.14
CA ARG A 35 -3.32 -2.86 -3.43
C ARG A 35 -2.72 -4.13 -2.82
N ARG A 36 -1.39 -4.30 -2.90
CA ARG A 36 -0.67 -5.41 -2.25
C ARG A 36 -0.82 -5.35 -0.73
N PHE A 37 -0.66 -4.16 -0.15
CA PHE A 37 -0.81 -3.96 1.29
C PHE A 37 -2.23 -4.31 1.75
N LEU A 38 -3.27 -3.84 1.06
CA LEU A 38 -4.66 -4.17 1.39
C LEU A 38 -4.92 -5.69 1.41
N CYS A 39 -4.33 -6.44 0.46
CA CYS A 39 -4.51 -7.90 0.41
C CYS A 39 -3.66 -8.67 1.42
N LEU A 40 -2.39 -8.29 1.59
CA LEU A 40 -1.39 -9.10 2.32
C LEU A 40 -1.12 -8.59 3.74
N GLY A 41 -1.38 -7.31 4.02
CA GLY A 41 -0.97 -6.65 5.25
C GLY A 41 0.54 -6.55 5.38
N SER A 42 1.01 -6.40 6.62
CA SER A 42 2.44 -6.40 6.98
C SER A 42 2.78 -7.29 8.18
N GLU A 43 1.78 -7.93 8.79
CA GLU A 43 1.95 -8.85 9.93
C GLU A 43 2.91 -9.99 9.57
N GLY A 44 3.86 -10.27 10.47
CA GLY A 44 4.93 -11.24 10.25
C GLY A 44 6.05 -10.76 9.32
N GLY A 45 5.89 -9.60 8.67
CA GLY A 45 6.85 -9.08 7.70
C GLY A 45 6.95 -9.95 6.44
N THR A 46 8.13 -9.96 5.83
CA THR A 46 8.49 -10.93 4.77
C THR A 46 9.73 -11.71 5.20
N TYR A 47 10.13 -12.69 4.40
CA TYR A 47 11.40 -13.40 4.61
C TYR A 47 12.61 -12.45 4.71
N TYR A 48 12.57 -11.31 4.02
CA TYR A 48 13.68 -10.37 3.92
C TYR A 48 13.50 -9.07 4.69
N GLN A 49 12.34 -8.84 5.33
CA GLN A 49 12.02 -7.55 5.95
C GLN A 49 11.14 -7.74 7.19
N GLY A 50 11.47 -7.05 8.28
CA GLY A 50 10.71 -7.13 9.52
C GLY A 50 9.33 -6.47 9.41
N GLU A 51 8.37 -6.95 10.22
CA GLU A 51 6.97 -6.48 10.25
C GLU A 51 6.84 -4.95 10.36
N LYS A 52 7.54 -4.34 11.33
CA LYS A 52 7.47 -2.90 11.56
C LYS A 52 7.97 -2.09 10.37
N GLU A 53 9.07 -2.53 9.77
CA GLU A 53 9.69 -1.85 8.63
C GLU A 53 8.78 -1.92 7.40
N LEU A 54 8.28 -3.11 7.09
CA LEU A 54 7.32 -3.31 5.99
C LEU A 54 6.05 -2.44 6.17
N GLY A 55 5.54 -2.36 7.40
CA GLY A 55 4.40 -1.51 7.74
C GLY A 55 4.67 -0.02 7.49
N ILE A 56 5.84 0.47 7.94
CA ILE A 56 6.27 1.86 7.71
C ILE A 56 6.40 2.17 6.22
N GLU A 57 7.01 1.28 5.44
CA GLU A 57 7.19 1.52 4.01
C GLU A 57 5.86 1.54 3.23
N ASN A 58 4.90 0.68 3.60
CA ASN A 58 3.57 0.69 3.01
C ASN A 58 2.80 1.96 3.39
N ALA A 59 2.90 2.41 4.64
CA ALA A 59 2.32 3.70 5.05
C ALA A 59 2.98 4.87 4.31
N ALA A 60 4.30 4.85 4.11
CA ALA A 60 5.02 5.87 3.36
C ALA A 60 4.57 5.94 1.89
N ALA A 61 4.30 4.80 1.25
CA ALA A 61 3.74 4.75 -0.11
C ALA A 61 2.36 5.42 -0.19
N MET A 62 1.49 5.17 0.80
CA MET A 62 0.20 5.85 0.88
C MET A 62 0.35 7.36 1.09
N LEU A 63 1.27 7.78 1.95
CA LEU A 63 1.53 9.19 2.21
C LEU A 63 2.03 9.91 0.95
N ARG A 64 2.88 9.26 0.13
CA ARG A 64 3.30 9.81 -1.17
C ARG A 64 2.12 10.00 -2.12
N LEU A 65 1.23 9.01 -2.27
CA LEU A 65 0.01 9.17 -3.07
C LEU A 65 -0.85 10.35 -2.62
N ILE A 66 -1.02 10.52 -1.30
CA ILE A 66 -1.79 11.64 -0.74
C ILE A 66 -1.09 12.97 -1.04
N GLN A 67 0.23 13.05 -0.84
CA GLN A 67 1.03 14.24 -1.13
C GLN A 67 1.00 14.62 -2.62
N ASP A 68 0.91 13.63 -3.50
CA ASP A 68 0.78 13.81 -4.95
C ASP A 68 -0.65 14.18 -5.39
N GLY A 69 -1.55 14.48 -4.45
CA GLY A 69 -2.94 14.87 -4.73
C GLY A 69 -3.85 13.70 -5.11
N ARG A 70 -3.40 12.45 -4.92
CA ARG A 70 -4.14 11.23 -5.27
C ARG A 70 -4.84 10.60 -4.07
N GLY A 71 -5.01 11.32 -2.97
CA GLY A 71 -5.57 10.73 -1.75
C GLY A 71 -7.06 10.35 -1.86
N VAL A 72 -7.85 11.00 -2.71
CA VAL A 72 -9.23 10.54 -3.02
C VAL A 72 -9.20 9.19 -3.74
N GLU A 73 -8.28 8.98 -4.69
CA GLU A 73 -8.09 7.70 -5.37
C GLU A 73 -7.68 6.57 -4.39
N VAL A 74 -6.89 6.91 -3.37
CA VAL A 74 -6.55 6.00 -2.27
C VAL A 74 -7.81 5.58 -1.51
N VAL A 75 -8.66 6.53 -1.11
CA VAL A 75 -9.92 6.23 -0.40
C VAL A 75 -10.87 5.40 -1.26
N ASP A 76 -11.02 5.73 -2.53
CA ASP A 76 -11.86 4.97 -3.47
C ASP A 76 -11.34 3.53 -3.61
N THR A 77 -10.03 3.35 -3.73
CA THR A 77 -9.41 2.01 -3.78
C THR A 77 -9.69 1.22 -2.50
N ILE A 78 -9.56 1.84 -1.32
CA ILE A 78 -9.87 1.22 -0.02
C ILE A 78 -11.35 0.81 0.03
N LYS A 79 -12.26 1.71 -0.38
CA LYS A 79 -13.70 1.48 -0.41
C LYS A 79 -14.06 0.31 -1.33
N THR A 80 -13.53 0.29 -2.56
CA THR A 80 -13.71 -0.84 -3.50
C THR A 80 -13.28 -2.16 -2.87
N TYR A 81 -12.07 -2.21 -2.29
CA TYR A 81 -11.56 -3.44 -1.70
C TYR A 81 -12.39 -3.93 -0.50
N SER A 82 -12.93 -2.99 0.29
CA SER A 82 -13.79 -3.31 1.43
C SER A 82 -15.17 -3.84 0.99
N LEU A 83 -15.84 -3.12 0.08
CA LEU A 83 -17.21 -3.42 -0.34
C LEU A 83 -17.29 -4.67 -1.22
N GLU A 84 -16.31 -4.89 -2.09
CA GLU A 84 -16.22 -6.09 -2.94
C GLU A 84 -15.64 -7.30 -2.19
N GLY A 85 -15.18 -7.13 -0.94
CA GLY A 85 -14.62 -8.24 -0.15
C GLY A 85 -13.32 -8.81 -0.71
N ARG A 86 -12.44 -7.96 -1.26
CA ARG A 86 -11.20 -8.37 -1.94
C ARG A 86 -10.03 -8.63 -1.00
N THR A 87 -10.21 -8.42 0.30
CA THR A 87 -9.20 -8.64 1.33
C THR A 87 -9.61 -9.78 2.26
N SER A 88 -8.63 -10.56 2.72
CA SER A 88 -8.86 -11.64 3.68
C SER A 88 -9.00 -11.13 5.12
N LYS A 89 -8.37 -9.99 5.45
CA LYS A 89 -8.43 -9.32 6.76
C LYS A 89 -8.89 -7.87 6.61
N GLN A 90 -9.55 -7.36 7.64
CA GLN A 90 -10.04 -5.96 7.69
C GLN A 90 -9.05 -4.99 8.34
N ASN A 91 -8.08 -5.48 9.12
CA ASN A 91 -7.13 -4.62 9.85
C ASN A 91 -6.41 -3.63 8.93
N THR A 92 -5.97 -4.09 7.76
CA THR A 92 -5.28 -3.22 6.81
C THR A 92 -6.18 -2.18 6.18
N ILE A 93 -7.46 -2.52 5.93
CA ILE A 93 -8.47 -1.57 5.43
C ILE A 93 -8.70 -0.47 6.49
N MET A 94 -8.86 -0.84 7.76
CA MET A 94 -9.08 0.13 8.84
C MET A 94 -7.86 1.03 9.05
N PHE A 95 -6.65 0.46 9.06
CA PHE A 95 -5.41 1.24 9.13
C PHE A 95 -5.29 2.23 7.97
N ALA A 96 -5.54 1.77 6.74
CA ALA A 96 -5.45 2.60 5.55
C ALA A 96 -6.47 3.75 5.57
N LEU A 97 -7.72 3.45 5.96
CA LEU A 97 -8.77 4.46 6.11
C LEU A 97 -8.45 5.46 7.22
N ALA A 98 -7.93 5.01 8.36
CA ALA A 98 -7.53 5.86 9.47
C ALA A 98 -6.41 6.83 9.07
N LEU A 99 -5.43 6.36 8.28
CA LEU A 99 -4.38 7.22 7.74
C LEU A 99 -4.96 8.34 6.86
N CYS A 100 -5.91 8.00 5.99
CA CYS A 100 -6.60 8.98 5.14
C CYS A 100 -7.44 9.97 5.97
N ALA A 101 -8.17 9.50 6.99
CA ALA A 101 -8.96 10.33 7.89
C ALA A 101 -8.10 11.31 8.71
N LYS A 102 -6.85 10.93 9.02
CA LYS A 102 -5.86 11.79 9.70
C LYS A 102 -5.06 12.68 8.77
N SER A 103 -5.24 12.58 7.46
CA SER A 103 -4.53 13.40 6.47
C SER A 103 -4.72 14.91 6.69
N THR A 104 -3.71 15.71 6.37
CA THR A 104 -3.84 17.17 6.28
C THR A 104 -4.50 17.63 4.99
N ASP A 105 -4.54 16.76 3.96
CA ASP A 105 -5.28 17.00 2.73
C ASP A 105 -6.80 16.90 2.98
N LEU A 106 -7.50 18.03 2.81
CA LEU A 106 -8.93 18.15 3.15
C LEU A 106 -9.83 17.28 2.26
N PRO A 107 -9.65 17.22 0.92
CA PRO A 107 -10.40 16.28 0.07
C PRO A 107 -10.26 14.83 0.52
N THR A 108 -9.04 14.36 0.81
CA THR A 108 -8.79 13.00 1.29
C THR A 108 -9.46 12.73 2.63
N LYS A 109 -9.31 13.66 3.60
CA LYS A 109 -9.95 13.53 4.91
C LYS A 109 -11.47 13.43 4.80
N GLN A 110 -12.08 14.31 4.00
CA GLN A 110 -13.53 14.31 3.81
C GLN A 110 -14.01 13.02 3.14
N ALA A 111 -13.30 12.55 2.10
CA ALA A 111 -13.61 11.28 1.45
C ALA A 111 -13.54 10.11 2.43
N ALA A 112 -12.51 10.06 3.29
CA ALA A 112 -12.35 9.01 4.28
C ALA A 112 -13.49 8.98 5.30
N TYR A 113 -13.88 10.15 5.85
CA TYR A 113 -15.03 10.23 6.77
C TYR A 113 -16.35 9.88 6.10
N ASN A 114 -16.54 10.27 4.84
CA ASN A 114 -17.75 9.92 4.08
C ASN A 114 -17.84 8.42 3.80
N ALA A 115 -16.72 7.74 3.58
CA ALA A 115 -16.67 6.29 3.33
C ALA A 115 -16.81 5.44 4.62
N LEU A 116 -16.61 6.05 5.79
CA LEU A 116 -16.64 5.37 7.10
C LEU A 116 -17.90 4.54 7.36
N PRO A 117 -19.14 5.05 7.19
CA PRO A 117 -20.36 4.25 7.41
C PRO A 117 -20.51 3.07 6.45
N GLU A 118 -19.91 3.13 5.26
CA GLU A 118 -19.97 2.05 4.27
C GLU A 118 -18.92 0.97 4.56
N ILE A 119 -17.72 1.37 4.98
CA ILE A 119 -16.59 0.46 5.27
C ILE A 119 -16.76 -0.21 6.65
N CYS A 120 -17.13 0.56 7.67
CA CYS A 120 -17.28 0.08 9.06
C CYS A 120 -18.65 -0.56 9.32
N ARG A 121 -18.92 -1.69 8.64
CA ARG A 121 -20.21 -2.41 8.66
C ARG A 121 -20.62 -3.04 9.99
N ILE A 122 -19.69 -3.27 10.91
CA ILE A 122 -19.95 -3.88 12.22
C ILE A 122 -19.14 -3.15 13.31
N PRO A 123 -19.51 -3.27 14.60
CA PRO A 123 -18.79 -2.62 15.69
C PRO A 123 -17.29 -2.91 15.71
N THR A 124 -16.87 -4.14 15.42
CA THR A 124 -15.44 -4.50 15.37
C THR A 124 -14.66 -3.62 14.40
N HIS A 125 -15.20 -3.34 13.21
CA HIS A 125 -14.51 -2.47 12.24
C HIS A 125 -14.33 -1.05 12.75
N LEU A 126 -15.31 -0.54 13.51
CA LEU A 126 -15.27 0.81 14.07
C LEU A 126 -14.29 0.94 15.24
N PHE A 127 -14.12 -0.13 16.03
CA PHE A 127 -13.30 -0.13 17.25
C PHE A 127 -11.88 -0.68 17.08
N MET A 128 -11.57 -1.25 15.91
CA MET A 128 -10.23 -1.71 15.54
C MET A 128 -9.23 -0.57 15.32
#